data_AF-A0A930RF62-F1
#
_entry.id   AF-A0A930RF62-F1
#
_cell.length_a   1.000
_cell.length_b   1.000
_cell.length_c   1.000
_cell.angle_alpha   90.00
_cell.angle_beta   90.00
_cell.angle_gamma   90.00
#
_symmetry.space_group_name_H-M   'P 1'
#
loop_
_entity.id
_entity.type
_entity.pdbx_description
1 polymer ?
#
loop_
_entity_poly.entity_id
_entity_poly.type
_entity_poly.pdbx_seq_one_letter_code
_entity_poly.pdbx_strand_id
1 'polypeptide(L)'
;LWCGLLAPTSGRSFTTFERSFIADESTWEEPSDPYFRLINDETVCERVLAEFGLDPKRGHIINGHVPVKVKKGESPMRANGRALVIDGGFAAPFRAKTGISGYTLIYNSRGLRLLQHQTVANVREALRENRDIESVSQTVELQARSSLVRDTDRGAAIADEIADLHALLHAYQTGHIKPQ
;
A
#
# COMPACT_ATOMS: atom_id res chain seq x y z
N LEU A 1 23.03 -5.51 5.76
CA LEU A 1 21.61 -5.24 6.06
C LEU A 1 20.65 -5.93 5.07
N TRP A 2 20.94 -5.99 3.76
CA TRP A 2 20.03 -6.58 2.75
C TRP A 2 20.25 -8.05 2.40
N CYS A 3 21.34 -8.68 2.88
CA CYS A 3 21.76 -10.01 2.42
C CYS A 3 21.67 -11.10 3.51
N GLY A 4 20.86 -10.88 4.56
CA GLY A 4 20.63 -11.89 5.59
C GLY A 4 19.52 -12.86 5.18
N LEU A 5 19.65 -14.14 5.54
CA LEU A 5 18.55 -15.09 5.45
C LEU A 5 17.37 -14.55 6.29
N LEU A 6 16.19 -14.44 5.68
CA LEU A 6 14.99 -13.83 6.29
C LEU A 6 15.18 -12.36 6.72
N ALA A 7 16.09 -11.62 6.08
CA ALA A 7 16.21 -10.20 6.33
C ALA A 7 14.88 -9.49 6.00
N PRO A 8 14.29 -8.73 6.94
CA PRO A 8 12.99 -8.10 6.76
C PRO A 8 12.97 -7.04 5.65
N THR A 9 14.15 -6.64 5.17
CA THR A 9 14.33 -5.65 4.11
C THR A 9 14.34 -6.21 2.70
N SER A 10 14.56 -7.52 2.50
CA SER A 10 14.58 -8.13 1.15
C SER A 10 13.45 -9.14 0.94
N GLY A 11 13.16 -9.95 1.97
CA GLY A 11 12.26 -11.09 1.91
C GLY A 11 12.58 -12.10 0.80
N ARG A 12 13.81 -12.09 0.28
CA ARG A 12 14.28 -13.00 -0.79
C ARG A 12 15.70 -13.43 -0.53
N SER A 13 15.96 -14.70 -0.83
CA SER A 13 17.33 -15.16 -1.05
C SER A 13 17.84 -14.62 -2.39
N PHE A 14 19.13 -14.35 -2.49
CA PHE A 14 19.76 -13.92 -3.74
C PHE A 14 20.90 -14.87 -4.07
N THR A 15 20.97 -15.34 -5.31
CA THR A 15 22.01 -16.23 -5.82
C THR A 15 22.88 -15.48 -6.83
N THR A 16 23.25 -14.24 -6.49
CA THR A 16 23.96 -13.33 -7.41
C THR A 16 25.32 -13.89 -7.81
N PHE A 17 26.00 -14.58 -6.90
CA PHE A 17 27.29 -15.19 -7.16
C PHE A 17 27.14 -16.35 -8.17
N GLU A 18 26.21 -17.27 -7.90
CA GLU A 18 25.88 -18.42 -8.74
C GLU A 18 25.49 -17.95 -10.14
N ARG A 19 24.62 -16.94 -10.25
CA ARG A 19 24.22 -16.35 -11.54
C ARG A 19 25.36 -15.69 -12.31
N SER A 20 26.43 -15.27 -11.62
CA SER A 20 27.57 -14.61 -12.24
C SER A 20 28.67 -15.59 -12.67
N PHE A 21 28.80 -16.73 -11.98
CA PHE A 21 29.96 -17.62 -12.09
C PHE A 21 29.62 -19.09 -12.37
N ILE A 22 28.36 -19.51 -12.23
CA ILE A 22 27.92 -20.90 -12.42
C ILE A 22 26.83 -20.94 -13.51
N ALA A 23 27.11 -21.65 -14.60
CA ALA A 23 26.19 -21.76 -15.74
C ALA A 23 24.99 -22.69 -15.48
N ASP A 24 25.04 -23.52 -14.44
CA ASP A 24 23.94 -24.40 -14.03
C ASP A 24 22.78 -23.59 -13.42
N GLU A 25 21.71 -23.41 -14.19
CA GLU A 25 20.54 -22.62 -13.79
C GLU A 25 19.80 -23.18 -12.58
N SER A 26 19.99 -24.46 -12.24
CA SER A 26 19.39 -25.04 -11.03
C SER A 26 19.89 -24.39 -9.75
N THR A 27 21.07 -23.75 -9.80
CA THR A 27 21.67 -22.99 -8.69
C THR A 27 21.11 -21.58 -8.56
N TRP A 28 20.21 -21.15 -9.45
CA TRP A 28 19.71 -19.78 -9.51
C TRP A 28 18.34 -19.59 -8.82
N GLU A 29 17.86 -20.61 -8.12
CA GLU A 29 16.59 -20.51 -7.40
C GLU A 29 16.70 -19.53 -6.23
N GLU A 30 15.88 -18.48 -6.29
CA GLU A 30 15.79 -17.42 -5.29
C GLU A 30 14.45 -17.51 -4.55
N PRO A 31 14.31 -18.42 -3.55
CA PRO A 31 13.08 -18.56 -2.80
C PRO A 31 12.73 -17.28 -2.05
N SER A 32 11.45 -16.94 -2.08
CA SER A 32 10.88 -15.87 -1.28
C SER A 32 10.65 -16.35 0.14
N ASP A 33 10.73 -15.43 1.09
CA ASP A 33 10.46 -15.72 2.50
C ASP A 33 8.96 -16.03 2.74
N PRO A 34 8.59 -16.46 3.96
CA PRO A 34 7.20 -16.74 4.29
C PRO A 34 6.26 -15.55 4.13
N TYR A 35 6.73 -14.30 4.21
CA TYR A 35 5.87 -13.11 4.11
C TYR A 35 5.13 -13.08 2.76
N PHE A 36 5.82 -13.37 1.65
CA PHE A 36 5.19 -13.35 0.31
C PHE A 36 4.06 -14.38 0.14
N ARG A 37 4.09 -15.46 0.93
CA ARG A 37 3.00 -16.45 0.98
C ARG A 37 1.91 -16.01 1.94
N LEU A 38 2.28 -15.64 3.16
CA LEU A 38 1.37 -15.35 4.27
C LEU A 38 0.55 -14.07 4.07
N ILE A 39 1.06 -13.09 3.32
CA ILE A 39 0.32 -11.85 2.99
C ILE A 39 -0.95 -12.10 2.15
N ASN A 40 -1.14 -13.30 1.61
CA ASN A 40 -2.37 -13.68 0.90
C ASN A 40 -3.43 -14.25 1.83
N ASP A 41 -3.07 -14.57 3.08
CA ASP A 41 -3.98 -15.11 4.09
C ASP A 41 -4.65 -13.97 4.87
N GLU A 42 -5.98 -13.95 4.88
CA GLU A 42 -6.77 -12.93 5.58
C GLU A 42 -6.54 -12.96 7.09
N THR A 43 -6.47 -14.14 7.70
CA THR A 43 -6.29 -14.28 9.15
C THR A 43 -4.92 -13.79 9.59
N VAL A 44 -3.90 -13.98 8.75
CA VAL A 44 -2.56 -13.44 9.03
C VAL A 44 -2.57 -11.92 8.91
N CYS A 45 -3.20 -11.36 7.88
CA CYS A 45 -3.34 -9.92 7.72
C CYS A 45 -4.08 -9.29 8.92
N GLU A 46 -5.17 -9.90 9.36
CA GLU A 46 -5.95 -9.45 10.52
C GLU A 46 -5.12 -9.45 11.81
N ARG A 47 -4.33 -10.51 12.03
CA ARG A 47 -3.41 -10.58 13.17
C ARG A 47 -2.35 -9.49 13.12
N VAL A 48 -1.74 -9.25 11.96
CA VAL A 48 -0.77 -8.16 11.79
C VAL A 48 -1.43 -6.83 12.12
N LEU A 49 -2.61 -6.52 11.59
CA LEU A 49 -3.32 -5.28 11.90
C LEU A 49 -3.58 -5.11 13.40
N ALA A 50 -4.02 -6.18 14.08
CA ALA A 50 -4.27 -6.17 15.52
C ALA A 50 -3.00 -5.87 16.34
N GLU A 51 -1.86 -6.46 15.97
CA GLU A 51 -0.57 -6.21 16.66
C GLU A 51 -0.12 -4.74 16.56
N PHE A 52 -0.52 -4.02 15.50
CA PHE A 52 -0.27 -2.59 15.35
C PHE A 52 -1.37 -1.70 15.98
N GLY A 53 -2.32 -2.29 16.72
CA GLY A 53 -3.42 -1.56 17.34
C GLY A 53 -4.47 -1.05 16.35
N LEU A 54 -4.50 -1.58 15.12
CA LEU A 54 -5.46 -1.22 14.09
C LEU A 54 -6.66 -2.17 14.11
N ASP A 55 -7.83 -1.69 13.66
CA ASP A 55 -9.02 -2.52 13.51
C ASP A 55 -8.83 -3.54 12.37
N PRO A 56 -8.79 -4.86 12.64
CA PRO A 56 -8.56 -5.88 11.62
C PRO A 56 -9.63 -5.91 10.53
N LYS A 57 -10.85 -5.48 10.83
CA LYS A 57 -11.98 -5.49 9.89
C LYS A 57 -12.02 -4.27 8.97
N ARG A 58 -11.29 -3.21 9.33
CA ARG A 58 -11.29 -1.93 8.60
C ARG A 58 -9.91 -1.53 8.10
N GLY A 59 -8.86 -2.10 8.66
CA GLY A 59 -7.49 -1.85 8.28
C GLY A 59 -7.12 -2.48 6.94
N HIS A 60 -6.13 -1.88 6.30
CA HIS A 60 -5.53 -2.37 5.07
C HIS A 60 -4.00 -2.29 5.19
N ILE A 61 -3.31 -3.33 4.71
CA ILE A 61 -1.86 -3.38 4.57
C ILE A 61 -1.51 -2.91 3.16
N ILE A 62 -0.74 -1.83 3.04
CA ILE A 62 -0.29 -1.31 1.75
C ILE A 62 1.12 -1.82 1.49
N ASN A 63 1.28 -2.65 0.45
CA ASN A 63 2.56 -3.23 0.08
C ASN A 63 3.12 -2.59 -1.20
N GLY A 64 4.30 -2.01 -1.11
CA GLY A 64 5.01 -1.36 -2.22
C GLY A 64 6.06 -2.27 -2.87
N HIS A 65 6.68 -1.80 -3.95
CA HIS A 65 7.88 -2.40 -4.57
C HIS A 65 7.76 -3.83 -5.11
N VAL A 66 6.59 -4.46 -5.01
CA VAL A 66 6.30 -5.79 -5.58
C VAL A 66 5.48 -5.59 -6.86
N PRO A 67 6.01 -5.94 -8.04
CA PRO A 67 5.26 -5.77 -9.28
C PRO A 67 4.10 -6.76 -9.35
N VAL A 68 2.92 -6.30 -9.74
CA VAL A 68 1.73 -7.15 -9.92
C VAL A 68 1.75 -7.73 -11.34
N LYS A 69 1.88 -9.04 -11.48
CA LYS A 69 1.91 -9.70 -12.80
C LYS A 69 0.50 -9.96 -13.30
N VAL A 70 -0.19 -8.92 -13.73
CA VAL A 70 -1.57 -9.01 -14.24
C VAL A 70 -1.70 -10.02 -15.39
N LYS A 71 -0.70 -10.08 -16.29
CA LYS A 71 -0.65 -11.11 -17.37
C LYS A 71 -0.69 -12.56 -16.87
N LYS A 72 -0.27 -12.82 -15.63
CA LYS A 72 -0.32 -14.15 -14.98
C LYS A 72 -1.56 -14.34 -14.11
N GLY A 73 -2.51 -13.40 -14.16
CA GLY A 73 -3.72 -13.41 -13.33
C GLY A 73 -3.50 -12.95 -11.89
N GLU A 74 -2.34 -12.34 -11.56
CA GLU A 74 -2.13 -11.79 -10.23
C GLU A 74 -3.04 -10.58 -10.00
N SER A 75 -3.70 -10.55 -8.85
CA SER A 75 -4.53 -9.43 -8.39
C SER A 75 -3.72 -8.49 -7.48
N PRO A 76 -3.92 -7.16 -7.59
CA PRO A 76 -3.35 -6.21 -6.63
C PRO A 76 -4.04 -6.28 -5.26
N MET A 77 -5.25 -6.86 -5.20
CA MET A 77 -5.95 -7.15 -3.95
C MET A 77 -5.64 -8.57 -3.51
N ARG A 78 -5.12 -8.71 -2.30
CA ARG A 78 -4.81 -9.98 -1.64
C ARG A 78 -5.63 -10.07 -0.35
N ALA A 79 -5.77 -11.28 0.20
CA ALA A 79 -6.38 -11.50 1.50
C ALA A 79 -7.75 -10.80 1.62
N ASN A 80 -8.65 -11.00 0.64
CA ASN A 80 -9.98 -10.37 0.58
C ASN A 80 -9.96 -8.83 0.70
N GLY A 81 -8.91 -8.18 0.18
CA GLY A 81 -8.75 -6.73 0.20
C GLY A 81 -8.05 -6.20 1.45
N ARG A 82 -7.65 -7.05 2.40
CA ARG A 82 -6.84 -6.65 3.55
C ARG A 82 -5.41 -6.28 3.19
N ALA A 83 -4.87 -6.81 2.10
CA ALA A 83 -3.56 -6.42 1.59
C ALA A 83 -3.69 -5.89 0.16
N LEU A 84 -3.13 -4.70 -0.07
CA LEU A 84 -3.19 -3.98 -1.34
C LEU A 84 -1.77 -3.77 -1.85
N VAL A 85 -1.51 -4.20 -3.07
CA VAL A 85 -0.19 -4.05 -3.71
C VAL A 85 -0.21 -2.84 -4.64
N ILE A 86 0.72 -1.91 -4.41
CA ILE A 86 0.95 -0.74 -5.25
C ILE A 86 2.37 -0.77 -5.81
N ASP A 87 2.51 -0.49 -7.10
CA ASP A 87 3.80 -0.46 -7.79
C ASP A 87 4.02 0.81 -8.61
N GLY A 88 3.03 1.71 -8.64
CA GLY A 88 3.11 3.05 -9.23
C GLY A 88 3.71 3.06 -10.63
N GLY A 89 3.50 2.01 -11.42
CA GLY A 89 4.30 1.48 -12.53
C GLY A 89 4.77 2.40 -13.68
N PHE A 90 5.43 3.51 -13.33
CA PHE A 90 6.15 4.40 -14.24
C PHE A 90 7.55 3.87 -14.59
N ALA A 91 8.06 2.88 -13.85
CA ALA A 91 9.37 2.30 -14.07
C ALA A 91 9.42 1.42 -15.33
N ALA A 92 10.26 1.81 -16.29
CA ALA A 92 10.38 1.18 -17.62
C ALA A 92 10.57 -0.36 -17.64
N PRO A 93 11.33 -0.98 -16.73
CA PRO A 93 11.55 -2.43 -16.74
C PRO A 93 10.30 -3.26 -16.42
N PHE A 94 9.32 -2.69 -15.70
CA PHE A 94 8.17 -3.44 -15.22
C PHE A 94 7.05 -3.54 -16.25
N ARG A 95 6.97 -2.58 -17.19
CA ARG A 95 5.96 -2.54 -18.27
C ARG A 95 5.90 -3.82 -19.10
N ALA A 96 7.07 -4.41 -19.40
CA ALA A 96 7.14 -5.65 -20.18
C ALA A 96 6.55 -6.86 -19.42
N LYS A 97 6.74 -6.90 -18.09
CA LYS A 97 6.39 -8.05 -17.23
C LYS A 97 4.94 -8.00 -16.72
N THR A 98 4.43 -6.82 -16.37
CA THR A 98 3.11 -6.67 -15.73
C THR A 98 1.98 -6.56 -16.75
N GLY A 99 2.24 -5.95 -17.91
CA GLY A 99 1.24 -5.67 -18.94
C GLY A 99 0.41 -4.42 -18.71
N ILE A 100 0.68 -3.68 -17.62
CA ILE A 100 0.03 -2.42 -17.24
C ILE A 100 1.09 -1.45 -16.70
N SER A 101 0.74 -0.16 -16.58
CA SER A 101 1.60 0.86 -15.96
C SER A 101 1.42 0.94 -14.43
N GLY A 102 0.94 -0.14 -13.82
CA GLY A 102 0.87 -0.33 -12.37
C GLY A 102 -0.37 0.24 -11.69
N TYR A 103 -0.34 0.27 -10.36
CA TYR A 103 -1.44 0.69 -9.49
C TYR A 103 -1.09 1.87 -8.59
N THR A 104 -2.02 2.81 -8.47
CA THR A 104 -1.97 3.95 -7.53
C THR A 104 -3.15 3.88 -6.57
N LEU A 105 -2.86 4.05 -5.27
CA LEU A 105 -3.87 4.15 -4.24
C LEU A 105 -4.20 5.62 -3.97
N ILE A 106 -5.48 5.96 -3.99
CA ILE A 106 -6.00 7.27 -3.61
C ILE A 106 -6.84 7.10 -2.35
N TYR A 107 -6.50 7.84 -1.30
CA TYR A 107 -7.30 7.91 -0.07
C TYR A 107 -7.65 9.36 0.24
N ASN A 108 -8.94 9.62 0.47
CA ASN A 108 -9.42 10.93 0.90
C ASN A 108 -10.68 10.78 1.77
N SER A 109 -11.29 11.90 2.14
CA SER A 109 -12.50 11.95 2.97
C SER A 109 -13.71 11.22 2.39
N ARG A 110 -13.69 10.79 1.12
CA ARG A 110 -14.75 10.01 0.46
C ARG A 110 -14.46 8.51 0.41
N GLY A 111 -13.24 8.10 0.72
CA GLY A 111 -12.87 6.69 0.80
C GLY A 111 -11.56 6.33 0.10
N LEU A 112 -11.44 5.05 -0.22
CA LEU A 112 -10.25 4.40 -0.74
C LEU A 112 -10.49 3.87 -2.15
N ARG A 113 -9.63 4.27 -3.09
CA ARG A 113 -9.71 3.87 -4.50
C ARG A 113 -8.37 3.38 -4.99
N LEU A 114 -8.36 2.27 -5.71
CA LEU A 114 -7.19 1.74 -6.39
C LEU A 114 -7.35 1.98 -7.90
N LEU A 115 -6.46 2.79 -8.47
CA LEU A 115 -6.44 3.11 -9.88
C LEU A 115 -5.41 2.23 -10.58
N GLN A 116 -5.85 1.50 -11.60
CA GLN A 116 -4.99 0.79 -12.53
C GLN A 116 -4.60 1.70 -13.69
N HIS A 117 -3.32 1.88 -13.94
CA HIS A 117 -2.83 2.63 -15.10
C HIS A 117 -2.60 1.69 -16.29
N GLN A 118 -3.13 2.04 -17.45
CA GLN A 118 -2.82 1.31 -18.68
C GLN A 118 -1.47 1.74 -19.27
N THR A 119 -0.89 0.89 -20.11
CA THR A 119 0.26 1.29 -20.92
C THR A 119 -0.18 2.30 -21.96
N VAL A 120 0.40 3.50 -21.94
CA VAL A 120 0.18 4.49 -23.00
C VAL A 120 0.75 3.90 -24.30
N ALA A 121 -0.08 3.83 -25.34
CA ALA A 121 0.39 3.46 -26.67
C ALA A 121 1.47 4.47 -27.13
N ASN A 122 2.43 4.03 -27.95
CA ASN A 122 3.41 4.98 -28.48
C ASN A 122 2.67 6.12 -29.22
N VAL A 123 3.22 7.35 -29.23
CA VAL A 123 2.52 8.51 -29.81
C VAL A 123 2.00 8.25 -31.24
N ARG A 124 2.73 7.49 -32.07
CA ARG A 124 2.29 7.14 -33.43
C ARG A 124 1.14 6.14 -33.45
N GLU A 125 1.11 5.19 -32.52
CA GLU A 125 0.06 4.18 -32.38
C GLU A 125 -1.21 4.77 -31.75
N ALA A 126 -1.07 5.66 -30.77
CA ALA A 126 -2.17 6.45 -30.22
C ALA A 126 -2.83 7.31 -31.32
N LEU A 127 -2.03 8.01 -32.12
CA LEU A 127 -2.51 8.78 -33.28
C LEU A 127 -3.13 7.89 -34.37
N ARG A 128 -2.56 6.72 -34.65
CA ARG A 128 -3.06 5.79 -35.68
C ARG A 128 -4.40 5.15 -35.30
N GLU A 129 -4.58 4.82 -34.03
CA GLU A 129 -5.78 4.15 -33.54
C GLU A 129 -6.84 5.13 -33.02
N ASN A 130 -6.59 6.45 -33.09
CA ASN A 130 -7.41 7.49 -32.45
C ASN A 130 -7.71 7.15 -30.98
N ARG A 131 -6.76 6.50 -30.29
CA ARG A 131 -6.87 6.22 -28.86
C ARG A 131 -6.42 7.47 -28.12
N ASP A 132 -7.26 7.93 -27.21
CA ASP A 132 -6.90 9.03 -26.32
C ASP A 132 -5.65 8.65 -25.51
N ILE A 133 -4.73 9.61 -25.35
CA ILE A 133 -3.53 9.46 -24.51
C ILE A 133 -3.94 9.42 -23.03
N GLU A 134 -5.17 9.83 -22.70
CA GLU A 134 -5.78 9.58 -21.41
C GLU A 134 -5.92 8.06 -21.16
N SER A 135 -4.90 7.53 -20.48
CA SER A 135 -4.88 6.24 -19.80
C SER A 135 -6.28 5.85 -19.31
N VAL A 136 -6.90 4.87 -19.96
CA VAL A 136 -8.16 4.25 -19.49
C VAL A 136 -7.86 3.59 -18.15
N SER A 137 -8.10 4.32 -17.07
CA SER A 137 -7.80 3.85 -15.73
C SER A 137 -8.99 3.08 -15.17
N GLN A 138 -8.78 1.82 -14.80
CA GLN A 138 -9.80 1.07 -14.08
C GLN A 138 -9.73 1.48 -12.61
N THR A 139 -10.78 2.09 -12.10
CA THR A 139 -10.90 2.44 -10.69
C THR A 139 -11.64 1.34 -9.95
N VAL A 140 -11.01 0.75 -8.94
CA VAL A 140 -11.64 -0.15 -7.98
C VAL A 140 -11.90 0.64 -6.70
N GLU A 141 -13.16 0.87 -6.37
CA GLU A 141 -13.55 1.48 -5.10
C GLU A 141 -13.52 0.40 -4.02
N LEU A 142 -12.57 0.52 -3.09
CA LEU A 142 -12.31 -0.47 -2.04
C LEU A 142 -13.14 -0.18 -0.79
N GLN A 143 -13.38 1.10 -0.53
CA GLN A 143 -14.20 1.54 0.58
C GLN A 143 -14.79 2.90 0.24
N ALA A 144 -16.11 3.03 0.30
CA ALA A 144 -16.80 4.31 0.27
C ALA A 144 -17.10 4.74 1.71
N ARG A 145 -16.57 5.89 2.15
CA ARG A 145 -16.82 6.41 3.50
C ARG A 145 -16.65 7.92 3.51
N SER A 146 -17.62 8.63 4.08
CA SER A 146 -17.43 10.02 4.49
C SER A 146 -16.70 10.05 5.83
N SER A 147 -15.45 10.55 5.85
CA SER A 147 -14.67 10.73 7.08
C SER A 147 -14.44 12.21 7.32
N LEU A 148 -14.67 12.66 8.56
CA LEU A 148 -14.40 14.02 9.02
C LEU A 148 -13.06 14.07 9.74
N VAL A 149 -12.50 15.28 9.93
CA VAL A 149 -11.25 15.47 10.68
C VAL A 149 -11.35 14.89 12.09
N ARG A 150 -12.51 15.02 12.75
CA ARG A 150 -12.76 14.45 14.09
C ARG A 150 -12.64 12.92 14.15
N ASP A 151 -12.76 12.23 13.02
CA ASP A 151 -12.70 10.76 12.94
C ASP A 151 -11.25 10.26 12.74
N THR A 152 -10.28 11.16 12.76
CA THR A 152 -8.84 10.87 12.62
C THR A 152 -8.14 10.98 13.98
N ASP A 153 -6.97 10.38 14.12
CA ASP A 153 -6.16 10.48 15.35
C ASP A 153 -5.83 11.94 15.70
N ARG A 154 -5.60 12.78 14.66
CA ARG A 154 -5.41 14.21 14.85
C ARG A 154 -6.68 14.90 15.36
N GLY A 155 -7.84 14.45 14.90
CA GLY A 155 -9.13 14.93 15.40
C GLY A 155 -9.35 14.60 16.87
N ALA A 156 -8.96 13.40 17.29
CA ALA A 156 -8.98 13.00 18.70
C ALA A 156 -8.04 13.88 19.54
N ALA A 157 -6.80 14.07 19.10
CA ALA A 157 -5.85 14.96 19.79
C ALA A 157 -6.37 16.40 19.94
N ILE A 158 -7.03 16.95 18.91
CA ILE A 158 -7.66 18.28 18.98
C ILE A 158 -8.83 18.29 19.98
N ALA A 159 -9.63 17.22 20.02
CA ALA A 159 -10.75 17.12 20.96
C ALA A 159 -10.26 17.06 22.41
N ASP A 160 -9.18 16.32 22.67
CA ASP A 160 -8.53 16.24 23.98
C ASP A 160 -7.97 17.61 24.39
N GLU A 161 -7.29 18.31 23.48
CA GLU A 161 -6.78 19.68 23.74
C GLU A 161 -7.91 20.67 24.06
N ILE A 162 -9.04 20.58 23.35
CA ILE A 162 -10.23 21.40 23.66
C ILE A 162 -10.77 21.09 25.06
N ALA A 163 -10.81 19.81 25.45
CA ALA A 163 -11.28 19.41 26.77
C ALA A 163 -10.35 19.94 27.88
N ASP A 164 -9.04 19.84 27.69
CA ASP A 164 -8.03 20.37 28.60
C ASP A 164 -8.13 21.90 28.75
N LEU A 165 -8.32 22.61 27.64
CA LEU A 165 -8.50 24.07 27.65
C LEU A 165 -9.78 24.48 28.39
N HIS A 166 -10.89 23.75 28.22
CA HIS A 166 -12.11 23.99 28.99
C HIS A 166 -11.92 23.69 30.48
N ALA A 167 -11.21 22.62 30.84
CA ALA A 167 -10.90 22.30 32.22
C ALA A 167 -10.03 23.39 32.87
N LEU A 168 -9.03 23.88 32.14
CA LEU A 168 -8.17 24.98 32.57
C LEU A 168 -8.99 26.26 32.79
N LEU A 169 -9.84 26.63 31.84
CA LEU A 169 -10.73 27.79 31.95
C LEU A 169 -11.65 27.68 33.17
N HIS A 170 -12.25 26.52 33.40
CA HIS A 170 -13.11 26.28 34.56
C HIS A 170 -12.34 26.41 35.88
N ALA A 171 -11.10 25.89 35.93
CA ALA A 171 -10.24 26.00 37.11
C ALA A 171 -9.86 27.46 37.43
N TYR A 172 -9.66 28.30 36.40
CA TYR A 172 -9.48 29.75 36.58
C TYR A 172 -10.76 30.42 37.11
N GLN A 173 -11.92 30.11 36.52
CA GLN A 173 -13.21 30.71 36.90
C GLN A 173 -13.65 30.36 38.33
N THR A 174 -13.31 29.17 38.79
CA THR A 174 -13.63 28.67 40.15
C THR A 174 -12.56 29.00 41.18
N GLY A 175 -11.45 29.64 40.77
CA GLY A 175 -10.37 30.06 41.66
C GLY A 175 -9.47 28.91 42.13
N HIS A 176 -9.57 27.71 41.53
CA HIS A 176 -8.63 26.61 41.76
C HIS A 176 -7.23 26.93 41.20
N ILE A 177 -7.14 27.71 40.14
CA ILE A 177 -5.90 28.24 39.58
C ILE A 177 -5.98 29.77 39.61
N LYS A 178 -4.90 30.42 40.04
CA LYS A 178 -4.78 31.89 40.04
C LYS A 178 -3.86 32.33 38.90
N PRO A 179 -4.16 33.45 38.22
CA PRO A 179 -3.21 34.05 37.29
C PRO A 179 -1.92 34.42 38.04
N GLN A 180 -0.76 34.12 37.45
CA GLN A 180 0.51 34.68 37.91
C GLN A 180 0.65 36.14 37.45
#